data_AF-A0A944VRF2-F1
#
_entry.id   AF-A0A944VRF2-F1
#
_cell.length_a   1.000
_cell.length_b   1.000
_cell.length_c   1.000
_cell.angle_alpha   90.00
_cell.angle_beta   90.00
_cell.angle_gamma   90.00
#
_symmetry.space_group_name_H-M   'P 1'
#
loop_
_entity.id
_entity.type
_entity.pdbx_description
1 polymer ?
#
loop_
_entity_poly.entity_id
_entity_poly.type
_entity_poly.pdbx_seq_one_letter_code
_entity_poly.pdbx_strand_id
1 'polypeptide(L)' 'MVIVNPWITLLSFVYFIVAGFGAFIFSRFVVENYLEIFRSKFFKFLEPVVGISSFSLFFGGALTLLYYLLTMSQ' A
#
# COMPACT_ATOMS: atom_id res chain seq x y z
N MET A 1 29.81 -11.09 1.88
CA MET A 1 28.76 -10.19 2.42
C MET A 1 28.67 -9.01 1.48
N VAL A 2 27.52 -8.83 0.81
CA VAL A 2 27.24 -7.56 0.14
C VAL A 2 27.06 -6.54 1.24
N ILE A 3 27.93 -5.53 1.30
CA ILE A 3 27.77 -4.42 2.23
C ILE A 3 26.61 -3.57 1.68
N VAL A 4 25.40 -3.87 2.13
CA VAL A 4 24.23 -3.05 1.84
C VAL A 4 24.46 -1.68 2.46
N ASN A 5 24.37 -0.63 1.63
CA ASN A 5 24.55 0.74 2.08
C ASN A 5 23.53 1.03 3.22
N PRO A 6 24.00 1.37 4.44
CA PRO A 6 23.12 1.56 5.60
C PRO A 6 22.11 2.69 5.38
N TRP A 7 22.45 3.70 4.56
CA TRP A 7 21.54 4.78 4.20
C TRP A 7 20.38 4.30 3.32
N ILE A 8 20.64 3.41 2.37
CA ILE A 8 19.60 2.81 1.51
C ILE A 8 18.64 1.97 2.35
N THR A 9 19.18 1.22 3.33
CA THR A 9 18.36 0.42 4.25
C THR A 9 17.45 1.31 5.10
N LEU A 10 17.99 2.40 5.66
CA LEU A 10 17.21 3.36 6.45
C LEU A 10 16.12 4.03 5.60
N LEU A 11 16.44 4.46 4.37
CA LEU A 11 15.47 5.07 3.46
C LEU A 11 14.39 4.08 3.03
N SER A 12 14.74 2.81 2.81
CA SER A 12 13.77 1.74 2.50
C SER A 12 12.80 1.50 3.66
N PHE A 13 13.30 1.56 4.90
CA PHE A 13 12.46 1.46 6.08
C PHE A 13 11.48 2.62 6.20
N VAL A 14 11.95 3.86 6.00
CA VAL A 14 11.08 5.05 5.97
C VAL A 14 10.05 4.94 4.85
N TYR A 15 10.47 4.54 3.65
CA TYR A 15 9.58 4.32 2.52
C TYR A 15 8.49 3.31 2.84
N PHE A 16 8.83 2.17 3.45
CA PHE A 16 7.87 1.14 3.82
C PHE A 16 6.77 1.69 4.74
N ILE A 17 7.15 2.48 5.74
CA ILE A 17 6.20 3.10 6.69
C ILE A 17 5.30 4.11 5.96
N VAL A 18 5.88 5.01 5.17
CA VAL A 18 5.13 6.03 4.43
C VAL A 18 4.19 5.40 3.42
N ALA A 19 4.65 4.39 2.68
CA ALA A 19 3.83 3.63 1.73
C ALA A 19 2.70 2.89 2.43
N GLY A 20 2.94 2.29 3.60
CA GLY A 20 1.92 1.60 4.38
C GLY A 20 0.84 2.56 4.89
N PHE A 21 1.24 3.72 5.41
CA PHE A 21 0.31 4.75 5.86
C PHE A 21 -0.48 5.36 4.69
N GLY A 22 0.19 5.64 3.57
CA GLY A 22 -0.46 6.12 2.35
C GLY A 22 -1.47 5.11 1.79
N ALA A 23 -1.10 3.82 1.75
CA ALA A 23 -1.99 2.73 1.35
C ALA A 23 -3.21 2.63 2.25
N PHE A 24 -3.05 2.83 3.57
CA PHE A 24 -4.16 2.84 4.50
C PHE A 24 -5.12 4.01 4.25
N ILE A 25 -4.60 5.22 4.09
CA ILE A 25 -5.44 6.40 3.78
C ILE A 25 -6.18 6.19 2.46
N PHE A 26 -5.47 5.72 1.43
CA PHE A 26 -6.06 5.45 0.11
C PHE A 26 -7.15 4.37 0.20
N SER A 27 -6.88 3.26 0.88
CA SER A 27 -7.85 2.18 1.08
C SER A 27 -9.10 2.68 1.80
N ARG A 28 -8.93 3.49 2.86
CA ARG A 28 -10.06 4.09 3.59
C ARG A 28 -10.90 4.97 2.67
N PHE A 29 -10.27 5.82 1.87
CA PHE A 29 -10.97 6.67 0.90
C PHE A 29 -11.75 5.82 -0.12
N VAL A 30 -11.15 4.76 -0.66
CA VAL A 30 -11.83 3.86 -1.62
C VAL A 30 -13.04 3.17 -0.97
N VAL A 31 -12.90 2.71 0.27
CA VAL A 31 -13.99 2.08 1.03
C VAL A 31 -15.12 3.07 1.33
N GLU A 32 -14.80 4.29 1.75
CA GLU A 32 -15.79 5.36 1.99
C GLU A 32 -16.61 5.64 0.72
N ASN A 33 -15.95 5.83 -0.43
CA ASN A 33 -16.63 6.03 -1.72
C ASN A 33 -17.48 4.81 -2.12
N TYR A 34 -16.98 3.59 -1.89
CA TYR A 34 -17.72 2.37 -2.17
C TYR A 34 -19.02 2.31 -1.35
N LEU A 35 -18.96 2.62 -0.06
CA LEU A 35 -20.14 2.60 0.83
C LEU A 35 -21.16 3.70 0.50
N GLU A 36 -20.70 4.86 0.01
CA GLU A 36 -21.60 5.92 -0.45
C GLU A 36 -22.44 5.49 -1.66
N ILE A 37 -21.80 4.79 -2.61
CA ILE A 37 -22.44 4.29 -3.83
C ILE A 37 -23.35 3.09 -3.51
N PHE A 38 -22.86 2.16 -2.69
CA PHE A 38 -23.54 0.91 -2.39
C PHE A 38 -24.19 0.93 -1.00
N ARG A 39 -25.35 1.59 -0.89
CA ARG A 39 -26.11 1.71 0.37
C ARG A 39 -26.81 0.43 0.84
N SER A 40 -26.86 -0.63 0.01
CA SER A 40 -27.58 -1.87 0.34
C SER A 40 -26.85 -2.70 1.39
N LYS A 41 -27.62 -3.38 2.26
CA LYS A 41 -27.11 -4.21 3.35
C LYS A 41 -26.24 -5.39 2.84
N PHE A 42 -26.48 -5.84 1.61
CA PHE A 42 -25.73 -6.94 0.99
C PHE A 42 -24.36 -6.49 0.48
N PHE A 43 -24.27 -5.31 -0.14
CA PHE A 43 -23.01 -4.79 -0.67
C PHE A 43 -22.05 -4.33 0.43
N LYS A 44 -22.55 -3.95 1.61
CA LYS A 44 -21.70 -3.70 2.79
C LYS A 44 -20.85 -4.90 3.20
N PHE A 45 -21.27 -6.13 2.91
CA PHE A 45 -20.46 -7.31 3.21
C PHE A 45 -19.15 -7.36 2.40
N LEU A 46 -19.10 -6.70 1.23
CA LEU A 46 -17.90 -6.63 0.39
C LEU A 46 -16.94 -5.52 0.81
N GLU A 47 -17.33 -4.64 1.73
CA GLU A 47 -16.49 -3.58 2.30
C GLU A 47 -15.07 -4.07 2.69
N PRO A 48 -14.90 -5.13 3.49
CA PRO A 48 -13.57 -5.63 3.84
C PRO A 48 -12.77 -6.11 2.62
N VAL A 49 -13.43 -6.70 1.62
CA VAL A 49 -12.78 -7.16 0.39
C VAL A 49 -12.28 -5.97 -0.42
N VAL A 50 -13.09 -4.91 -0.54
CA VAL A 50 -12.71 -3.66 -1.21
C VAL A 50 -11.56 -2.98 -0.46
N GLY A 51 -11.59 -2.95 0.87
CA GLY A 51 -10.51 -2.41 1.69
C GLY A 51 -9.19 -3.17 1.52
N ILE A 52 -9.22 -4.50 1.69
CA ILE A 52 -8.02 -5.35 1.54
C ILE A 52 -7.47 -5.26 0.11
N SER A 53 -8.33 -5.38 -0.90
CA SER A 53 -7.88 -5.35 -2.30
C SER A 53 -7.23 -4.01 -2.68
N SER A 54 -7.85 -2.88 -2.32
CA SER A 54 -7.30 -1.54 -2.55
C SER A 54 -5.99 -1.31 -1.80
N PHE A 55 -5.91 -1.73 -0.52
CA PHE A 55 -4.68 -1.64 0.26
C PHE A 55 -3.56 -2.48 -0.35
N SER A 56 -3.82 -3.75 -0.64
CA SER A 56 -2.84 -4.69 -1.18
C SER A 56 -2.33 -4.27 -2.55
N LEU A 57 -3.20 -3.76 -3.43
CA LEU A 57 -2.80 -3.26 -4.75
C LEU A 57 -1.89 -2.04 -4.63
N PHE A 58 -2.28 -1.05 -3.83
CA PHE A 58 -1.49 0.17 -3.68
C PHE A 58 -0.18 -0.08 -2.95
N PHE A 59 -0.23 -0.79 -1.81
CA PHE A 59 0.95 -1.12 -1.04
C PHE A 59 1.89 -2.05 -1.79
N GLY A 60 1.35 -3.10 -2.43
CA GLY A 60 2.12 -4.01 -3.27
C GLY A 60 2.79 -3.30 -4.45
N GLY A 61 2.09 -2.36 -5.09
CA GLY A 61 2.65 -1.51 -6.13
C GLY A 61 3.80 -0.64 -5.63
N ALA A 62 3.64 -0.01 -4.45
CA ALA A 62 4.70 0.77 -3.82
C ALA A 62 5.93 -0.09 -3.47
N LEU A 63 5.73 -1.29 -2.92
CA LEU A 63 6.83 -2.22 -2.64
C LEU A 63 7.54 -2.71 -3.91
N THR A 64 6.78 -2.92 -4.98
CA THR A 64 7.34 -3.29 -6.30
C THR A 64 8.22 -2.15 -6.83
N LEU A 65 7.76 -0.91 -6.70
CA LEU A 65 8.54 0.27 -7.08
C LEU A 65 9.80 0.39 -6.23
N LEU A 66 9.70 0.21 -4.91
CA LEU A 66 10.86 0.19 -4.02
C LEU A 66 11.88 -0.87 -4.46
N TYR A 67 11.43 -2.09 -4.78
CA TYR A 67 12.30 -3.16 -5.27
C TYR A 67 13.05 -2.76 -6.54
N TYR A 68 12.36 -2.14 -7.51
CA TYR A 68 13.01 -1.64 -8.72
C TYR A 68 14.04 -0.55 -8.42
N LEU A 69 13.73 0.41 -7.54
CA LEU A 69 14.67 1.46 -7.13
C LEU A 69 15.92 0.87 -6.46
N LEU A 70 15.74 -0.14 -5.61
CA LEU A 70 16.84 -0.81 -4.93
C LEU A 70 17.70 -1.61 -5.91
N THR A 71 17.09 -2.30 -6.88
CA THR A 71 17.82 -3.10 -7.86
C THR A 71 18.58 -2.23 -8.86
N MET A 72 18.04 -1.08 -9.24
CA MET A 72 18.71 -0.14 -10.16
C MET A 72 19.80 0.71 -9.49
N SER A 73 19.87 0.73 -8.16
CA SER A 73 20.87 1.51 -7.39
C SER A 73 22.04 0.67 -6.88
N GLN A 74 22.03 -0.64 -7.12
CA GLN A 74 23.13 -1.58 -6.87
C GLN A 74 24.05 -1.65 -8.09
#